data_AF-A0A9W9J4M1-F1
#
_entry.id   AF-A0A9W9J4M1-F1
#
_cell.length_a   1.000
_cell.length_b   1.000
_cell.length_c   1.000
_cell.angle_alpha   90.00
_cell.angle_beta   90.00
_cell.angle_gamma   90.00
#
_symmetry.space_group_name_H-M   'P 1'
#
loop_
_entity.id
_entity.type
_entity.pdbx_description
1 polymer ?
#
loop_
_entity_poly.entity_id
_entity_poly.type
_entity_poly.pdbx_seq_one_letter_code
_entity_poly.pdbx_strand_id
1 'polypeptide(L)'
;MMPFKIDTTTLLYIAFVIGGAISLVLGAMSWARTTALLLPLPTWVPAIATLISPITVLTLIATRVFFPRSNNEAPRNCRWSTTSGVLNQIQTIISTIVATVALAYLFPDRILSCNLDQQWQAFFQSKNSQAIRSIQDEFRCCGLRSLHDRAWPFKDRNHGDNACELQLGYQRSCFGPWRAHQQSTSWMVFAAAVFVLAAKIAFVRLSGHRTSWMSAQSTSRRPDYQRISPPGVQDEGDNENGVAEEARRTLLPQSSTEYRNDWEADHV
;
A
#
# COMPACT_ATOMS: atom_id res chain seq x y z
N MET A 1 -14.10 -30.53 -25.06
CA MET A 1 -14.09 -29.55 -23.95
C MET A 1 -12.74 -29.68 -23.25
N MET A 2 -11.80 -28.78 -23.51
CA MET A 2 -10.49 -28.81 -22.83
C MET A 2 -10.62 -28.12 -21.47
N PRO A 3 -10.14 -28.72 -20.37
CA PRO A 3 -10.20 -28.10 -19.06
C PRO A 3 -9.24 -26.91 -19.04
N PHE A 4 -9.78 -25.71 -18.87
CA PHE A 4 -8.99 -24.50 -18.61
C PHE A 4 -8.23 -24.70 -17.29
N LYS A 5 -6.93 -25.01 -17.37
CA LYS A 5 -6.04 -24.99 -16.21
C LYS A 5 -5.77 -23.54 -15.88
N ILE A 6 -6.56 -22.98 -14.98
CA ILE A 6 -6.33 -21.64 -14.47
C ILE A 6 -5.17 -21.72 -13.48
N ASP A 7 -4.02 -21.16 -13.85
CA ASP A 7 -2.85 -21.11 -12.99
C ASP A 7 -3.16 -20.30 -11.73
N THR A 8 -2.74 -20.78 -10.56
CA THR A 8 -3.01 -20.11 -9.26
C THR A 8 -2.53 -18.66 -9.26
N THR A 9 -1.47 -18.33 -10.01
CA THR A 9 -1.00 -16.95 -10.23
C THR A 9 -2.03 -16.09 -10.92
N THR A 10 -2.69 -16.59 -11.97
CA THR A 10 -3.74 -15.85 -12.69
C THR A 10 -4.95 -15.61 -11.79
N LEU A 11 -5.36 -16.59 -10.98
CA LEU A 11 -6.41 -16.40 -9.96
C LEU A 11 -6.05 -15.29 -8.96
N LEU A 12 -4.79 -15.21 -8.53
CA LEU A 12 -4.37 -14.17 -7.58
C LEU A 12 -4.35 -12.78 -8.20
N TYR A 13 -3.95 -12.64 -9.46
CA TYR A 13 -4.06 -11.36 -10.16
C TYR A 13 -5.52 -10.94 -10.35
N ILE A 14 -6.39 -11.89 -10.72
CA ILE A 14 -7.83 -11.62 -10.85
C ILE A 14 -8.41 -11.17 -9.50
N ALA A 15 -8.11 -11.89 -8.42
CA ALA A 15 -8.57 -11.51 -7.08
C ALA A 15 -8.04 -10.14 -6.62
N PHE A 16 -6.78 -9.84 -6.92
CA PHE A 16 -6.18 -8.54 -6.61
C PHE A 16 -6.84 -7.40 -7.40
N VAL A 17 -7.07 -7.58 -8.70
CA VAL A 17 -7.74 -6.59 -9.55
C VAL A 17 -9.19 -6.39 -9.13
N ILE A 18 -9.93 -7.47 -8.82
CA ILE A 18 -11.30 -7.39 -8.33
C ILE A 18 -11.36 -6.67 -6.99
N GLY A 19 -10.50 -7.05 -6.02
CA GLY A 19 -10.43 -6.38 -4.72
C GLY A 19 -10.07 -4.90 -4.83
N GLY A 20 -9.15 -4.56 -5.73
CA GLY A 20 -8.81 -3.17 -6.06
C GLY A 20 -9.99 -2.40 -6.67
N ALA A 21 -10.69 -3.00 -7.63
CA ALA A 21 -11.86 -2.39 -8.25
C ALA A 21 -12.99 -2.14 -7.24
N ILE A 22 -13.29 -3.11 -6.38
CA ILE A 22 -14.28 -2.96 -5.30
C ILE A 22 -13.87 -1.81 -4.38
N SER A 23 -12.60 -1.76 -3.97
CA SER A 23 -12.08 -0.70 -3.09
C SER A 23 -12.18 0.68 -3.74
N LEU A 24 -11.90 0.78 -5.04
CA LEU A 24 -12.02 2.02 -5.81
C LEU A 24 -13.48 2.50 -5.85
N VAL A 25 -14.42 1.60 -6.15
CA VAL A 25 -15.86 1.92 -6.21
C VAL A 25 -16.38 2.37 -4.84
N LEU A 26 -16.03 1.64 -3.78
CA LEU A 26 -16.41 2.00 -2.41
C LEU A 26 -15.83 3.35 -2.00
N GLY A 27 -14.55 3.58 -2.28
CA GLY A 27 -13.91 4.88 -2.09
C GLY A 27 -14.66 5.98 -2.83
N ALA A 28 -14.97 5.78 -4.12
CA ALA A 28 -15.52 6.83 -4.98
C ALA A 28 -16.93 7.21 -4.54
N MET A 29 -17.74 6.21 -4.19
CA MET A 29 -19.05 6.42 -3.58
C MET A 29 -18.92 7.16 -2.25
N SER A 30 -17.95 6.80 -1.41
CA SER A 30 -17.75 7.47 -0.12
C SER A 30 -17.38 8.94 -0.29
N TRP A 31 -16.47 9.25 -1.23
CA TRP A 31 -16.09 10.63 -1.53
C TRP A 31 -17.30 11.42 -2.03
N ALA A 32 -17.99 10.91 -3.04
CA ALA A 32 -19.17 11.58 -3.60
C ALA A 32 -20.22 11.90 -2.53
N ARG A 33 -20.48 10.94 -1.63
CA ARG A 33 -21.37 11.13 -0.48
C ARG A 33 -20.85 12.19 0.47
N THR A 34 -19.59 12.12 0.88
CA THR A 34 -18.97 13.13 1.78
C THR A 34 -19.09 14.55 1.22
N THR A 35 -18.87 14.73 -0.09
CA THR A 35 -18.99 16.05 -0.73
C THR A 35 -20.44 16.51 -0.88
N ALA A 36 -21.36 15.62 -1.22
CA ALA A 36 -22.76 15.99 -1.47
C ALA A 36 -23.54 16.29 -0.17
N LEU A 37 -23.23 15.55 0.90
CA LEU A 37 -23.98 15.57 2.16
C LEU A 37 -23.25 16.30 3.30
N LEU A 38 -22.13 16.96 2.98
CA LEU A 38 -21.28 17.73 3.91
C LEU A 38 -21.02 17.00 5.24
N LEU A 39 -20.73 15.70 5.14
CA LEU A 39 -20.55 14.84 6.31
C LEU A 39 -19.32 15.28 7.15
N PRO A 40 -19.30 15.04 8.47
CA PRO A 40 -18.19 15.44 9.36
C PRO A 40 -16.90 14.64 9.14
N LEU A 41 -16.86 13.78 8.12
CA LEU A 41 -15.65 13.11 7.70
C LEU A 41 -14.72 14.12 7.00
N PRO A 42 -13.42 14.15 7.37
CA PRO A 42 -12.47 14.95 6.63
C PRO A 42 -12.42 14.49 5.17
N THR A 43 -12.55 15.41 4.22
CA THR A 43 -12.60 15.09 2.77
C THR A 43 -11.35 14.35 2.28
N TRP A 44 -10.21 14.52 2.96
CA TRP A 44 -8.97 13.81 2.64
C TRP A 44 -9.07 12.29 2.90
N VAL A 45 -9.91 11.83 3.83
CA VAL A 45 -10.04 10.42 4.19
C VAL A 45 -10.60 9.56 3.03
N PRO A 46 -11.79 9.85 2.48
CA PRO A 46 -12.32 9.11 1.33
C PRO A 46 -11.51 9.39 0.04
N ALA A 47 -10.91 10.58 -0.09
CA ALA A 47 -10.02 10.89 -1.21
C ALA A 47 -8.74 10.03 -1.20
N ILE A 48 -8.13 9.81 -0.04
CA ILE A 48 -6.99 8.90 0.06
C ILE A 48 -7.45 7.45 -0.17
N ALA A 49 -8.59 7.03 0.38
CA ALA A 49 -9.11 5.68 0.19
C ALA A 49 -9.35 5.34 -1.30
N THR A 50 -9.87 6.30 -2.09
CA THR A 50 -10.03 6.13 -3.55
C THR A 50 -8.71 6.01 -4.27
N LEU A 51 -7.75 6.87 -3.97
CA LEU A 51 -6.48 6.94 -4.69
C LEU A 51 -5.53 5.80 -4.33
N ILE A 52 -5.62 5.24 -3.12
CA ILE A 52 -4.77 4.12 -2.68
C ILE A 52 -4.90 2.92 -3.62
N SER A 53 -6.11 2.60 -4.10
CA SER A 53 -6.35 1.43 -4.95
C SER A 53 -5.58 1.50 -6.30
N PRO A 54 -5.79 2.50 -7.17
CA PRO A 54 -5.06 2.59 -8.43
C PRO A 54 -3.54 2.74 -8.21
N ILE A 55 -3.12 3.44 -7.14
CA ILE A 55 -1.70 3.54 -6.80
C ILE A 55 -1.12 2.17 -6.45
N THR A 56 -1.79 1.32 -5.66
CA THR A 56 -1.27 -0.04 -5.37
C THR A 56 -1.10 -0.86 -6.65
N VAL A 57 -2.10 -0.82 -7.53
CA VAL A 57 -2.10 -1.58 -8.79
C VAL A 57 -0.96 -1.10 -9.70
N LEU A 58 -0.82 0.22 -9.88
CA LEU A 58 0.22 0.80 -10.70
C LEU A 58 1.62 0.49 -10.16
N THR A 59 1.80 0.59 -8.85
CA THR A 59 3.12 0.34 -8.21
C THR A 59 3.54 -1.11 -8.39
N LEU A 60 2.60 -2.07 -8.28
CA LEU A 60 2.85 -3.50 -8.49
C LEU A 60 3.10 -3.87 -9.95
N ILE A 61 2.36 -3.27 -10.90
CA ILE A 61 2.60 -3.48 -12.32
C ILE A 61 3.96 -2.90 -12.71
N ALA A 62 4.29 -1.70 -12.25
CA ALA A 62 5.59 -1.07 -12.54
C ALA A 62 6.76 -1.89 -11.98
N THR A 63 6.65 -2.46 -10.78
CA THR A 63 7.67 -3.39 -10.22
C THR A 63 7.86 -4.63 -11.07
N ARG A 64 6.82 -5.13 -11.72
CA ARG A 64 6.90 -6.34 -12.56
C ARG A 64 7.39 -6.07 -13.98
N VAL A 65 6.92 -4.99 -14.61
CA VAL A 65 7.20 -4.68 -16.03
C VAL A 65 8.59 -4.09 -16.20
N PHE A 66 9.00 -3.16 -15.32
CA PHE A 66 10.29 -2.49 -15.47
C PHE A 66 11.46 -3.31 -14.92
N PHE A 67 11.18 -4.35 -14.13
CA PHE A 67 12.20 -5.19 -13.50
C PHE A 67 11.88 -6.68 -13.69
N PRO A 68 11.85 -7.19 -14.93
CA PRO A 68 12.01 -8.62 -15.14
C PRO A 68 13.35 -9.01 -14.50
N ARG A 69 13.40 -10.17 -13.84
CA ARG A 69 14.56 -10.69 -13.11
C ARG A 69 15.75 -10.87 -14.07
N SER A 70 16.46 -9.78 -14.37
CA SER A 70 17.68 -9.74 -15.16
C SER A 70 18.82 -10.07 -14.21
N ASN A 71 19.46 -11.22 -14.42
CA ASN A 71 20.57 -11.69 -13.59
C ASN A 71 21.85 -10.86 -13.74
N ASN A 72 21.94 -9.98 -14.75
CA ASN A 72 23.17 -9.26 -15.06
C ASN A 72 22.80 -7.79 -15.35
N GLU A 73 22.94 -6.90 -14.37
CA GLU A 73 23.42 -5.51 -14.52
C GLU A 73 23.05 -4.62 -13.32
N ALA A 74 24.10 -4.13 -12.63
CA ALA A 74 24.26 -2.76 -12.13
C ALA A 74 23.47 -2.22 -10.89
N PRO A 75 24.07 -1.28 -10.12
CA PRO A 75 23.58 -0.69 -8.86
C PRO A 75 22.23 0.07 -8.93
N ARG A 76 21.68 0.28 -10.14
CA ARG A 76 20.39 0.95 -10.36
C ARG A 76 19.22 0.14 -9.79
N ASN A 77 19.35 -1.18 -9.78
CA ASN A 77 18.35 -2.12 -9.26
C ASN A 77 18.21 -2.06 -7.73
N CYS A 78 19.31 -1.76 -7.01
CA CYS A 78 19.31 -1.67 -5.55
C CYS A 78 18.63 -0.39 -5.04
N ARG A 79 18.86 0.75 -5.71
CA ARG A 79 18.19 2.01 -5.38
C ARG A 79 16.67 1.90 -5.58
N TRP A 80 16.25 1.25 -6.66
CA TRP A 80 14.84 1.09 -6.99
C TRP A 80 14.12 0.02 -6.15
N SER A 81 14.79 -1.08 -5.77
CA SER A 81 14.24 -2.03 -4.80
C SER A 81 14.04 -1.41 -3.42
N THR A 82 14.95 -0.51 -3.02
CA THR A 82 14.83 0.25 -1.77
C THR A 82 13.69 1.26 -1.84
N THR A 83 13.61 2.06 -2.92
CA THR A 83 12.53 3.06 -3.09
C THR A 83 11.15 2.41 -3.18
N SER A 84 11.00 1.31 -3.91
CA SER A 84 9.73 0.56 -4.00
C SER A 84 9.34 -0.04 -2.66
N GLY A 85 10.31 -0.55 -1.88
CA GLY A 85 10.09 -1.00 -0.50
C GLY A 85 9.59 0.10 0.43
N VAL A 86 10.20 1.29 0.39
CA VAL A 86 9.80 2.45 1.21
C VAL A 86 8.40 2.94 0.83
N LEU A 87 8.12 3.11 -0.47
CA LEU A 87 6.78 3.50 -0.96
C LEU A 87 5.72 2.49 -0.52
N ASN A 88 6.07 1.20 -0.56
CA ASN A 88 5.18 0.13 -0.14
C ASN A 88 4.86 0.22 1.36
N GLN A 89 5.84 0.54 2.21
CA GLN A 89 5.62 0.73 3.65
C GLN A 89 4.78 1.98 3.93
N ILE A 90 5.10 3.10 3.29
CA ILE A 90 4.33 4.35 3.41
C ILE A 90 2.87 4.11 3.05
N GLN A 91 2.61 3.39 1.96
CA GLN A 91 1.24 3.10 1.54
C GLN A 91 0.48 2.23 2.56
N THR A 92 1.16 1.28 3.21
CA THR A 92 0.54 0.48 4.29
C THR A 92 0.20 1.37 5.48
N ILE A 93 1.13 2.23 5.90
CA ILE A 93 0.93 3.16 7.03
C ILE A 93 -0.27 4.06 6.74
N ILE A 94 -0.32 4.68 5.56
CA ILE A 94 -1.43 5.54 5.16
C ILE A 94 -2.76 4.76 5.15
N SER A 95 -2.79 3.55 4.59
CA SER A 95 -4.00 2.73 4.59
C SER A 95 -4.47 2.37 6.00
N THR A 96 -3.54 2.09 6.92
CA THR A 96 -3.86 1.84 8.33
C THR A 96 -4.38 3.10 9.03
N ILE A 97 -3.80 4.26 8.75
CA ILE A 97 -4.30 5.54 9.28
C ILE A 97 -5.73 5.78 8.79
N VAL A 98 -5.98 5.62 7.49
CA VAL A 98 -7.33 5.78 6.90
C VAL A 98 -8.32 4.81 7.53
N ALA A 99 -7.94 3.53 7.67
CA ALA A 99 -8.80 2.53 8.31
C ALA A 99 -9.10 2.89 9.78
N THR A 100 -8.08 3.31 10.54
CA THR A 100 -8.22 3.72 11.94
C THR A 100 -9.11 4.94 12.08
N VAL A 101 -8.93 5.95 11.22
CA VAL A 101 -9.78 7.15 11.22
C VAL A 101 -11.22 6.78 10.88
N ALA A 102 -11.44 5.99 9.81
CA ALA A 102 -12.78 5.51 9.46
C ALA A 102 -13.43 4.75 10.63
N LEU A 103 -12.65 3.95 11.36
CA LEU A 103 -13.11 3.23 12.54
C LEU A 103 -13.47 4.17 13.70
N ALA A 104 -12.72 5.25 13.91
CA ALA A 104 -13.05 6.27 14.91
C ALA A 104 -14.37 7.02 14.61
N TYR A 105 -14.74 7.12 13.33
CA TYR A 105 -16.06 7.65 12.93
C TYR A 105 -17.16 6.57 12.87
N LEU A 106 -16.82 5.30 13.11
CA LEU A 106 -17.78 4.20 13.32
C LEU A 106 -18.10 3.97 14.80
N PHE A 107 -17.13 4.19 15.70
CA PHE A 107 -17.26 3.95 17.14
C PHE A 107 -16.55 5.02 17.97
N PRO A 108 -17.08 5.45 19.13
CA PRO A 108 -18.39 5.19 19.74
C PRO A 108 -19.50 6.19 19.34
N ASP A 109 -20.77 5.73 19.34
CA ASP A 109 -21.97 6.50 18.91
C ASP A 109 -22.11 7.90 19.52
N ARG A 110 -21.60 8.09 20.74
CA ARG A 110 -21.63 9.38 21.45
C ARG A 110 -20.74 10.42 20.77
N ILE A 111 -19.54 10.03 20.33
CA ILE A 111 -18.60 10.93 19.65
C ILE A 111 -19.14 11.27 18.26
N LEU A 112 -19.71 10.28 17.55
CA LEU A 112 -20.35 10.50 16.26
C LEU A 112 -21.52 11.50 16.36
N SER A 113 -22.39 11.28 17.35
CA SER A 113 -23.54 12.14 17.63
C SER A 113 -23.12 13.57 18.01
N CYS A 114 -22.05 13.72 18.80
CA CYS A 114 -21.51 15.02 19.18
C CYS A 114 -20.96 15.78 17.98
N ASN A 115 -20.15 15.14 17.14
CA ASN A 115 -19.59 15.75 15.94
C ASN A 115 -20.68 16.22 14.95
N LEU A 116 -21.70 15.40 14.73
CA LEU A 116 -22.84 15.76 13.88
C LEU A 116 -23.59 16.98 14.44
N ASP A 117 -23.82 17.03 15.76
CA ASP A 117 -24.48 18.16 16.41
C ASP A 117 -23.64 19.45 16.29
N GLN A 118 -22.33 19.37 16.56
CA GLN A 118 -21.41 20.51 16.43
C GLN A 118 -21.33 21.02 14.99
N GLN A 119 -21.28 20.13 14.00
CA GLN A 119 -21.22 20.54 12.61
C GLN A 119 -22.53 21.19 12.15
N TRP A 120 -23.67 20.61 12.52
CA TRP A 120 -24.98 21.22 12.26
C TRP A 120 -25.11 22.59 12.93
N GLN A 121 -24.65 22.68 14.19
CA GLN A 121 -24.61 23.92 14.94
C GLN A 121 -23.77 24.98 14.21
N ALA A 122 -22.61 24.62 13.66
CA ALA A 122 -21.77 25.52 12.89
C ALA A 122 -22.48 26.03 11.62
N PHE A 123 -23.20 25.16 10.89
CA PHE A 123 -24.02 25.58 9.75
C PHE A 123 -25.15 26.52 10.15
N PHE A 124 -25.80 26.26 11.28
CA PHE A 124 -26.88 27.11 11.78
C PHE A 124 -26.38 28.48 12.25
N GLN A 125 -25.27 28.51 13.00
CA GLN A 125 -24.64 29.75 13.48
C GLN A 125 -24.12 30.62 12.33
N SER A 126 -23.53 30.00 11.31
CA SER A 126 -23.09 30.70 10.09
C SER A 126 -24.24 31.04 9.14
N LYS A 127 -25.49 30.70 9.50
CA LYS A 127 -26.69 30.86 8.64
C LYS A 127 -26.48 30.31 7.23
N ASN A 128 -25.76 29.19 7.13
CA ASN A 128 -25.51 28.51 5.87
C ASN A 128 -26.78 27.76 5.43
N SER A 129 -27.67 28.50 4.77
CA SER A 129 -28.93 27.98 4.24
C SER A 129 -28.71 26.87 3.22
N GLN A 130 -27.67 26.99 2.39
CA GLN A 130 -27.36 26.00 1.36
C GLN A 130 -27.00 24.64 1.97
N ALA A 131 -26.12 24.62 2.98
CA ALA A 131 -25.72 23.37 3.63
C ALA A 131 -26.90 22.68 4.30
N ILE A 132 -27.65 23.39 5.15
CA ILE A 132 -28.80 22.83 5.87
C ILE A 132 -29.89 22.38 4.90
N ARG A 133 -30.23 23.21 3.90
CA ARG A 133 -31.23 22.87 2.89
C ARG A 133 -30.83 21.65 2.07
N SER A 134 -29.57 21.53 1.65
CA SER A 134 -29.11 20.37 0.87
C SER A 134 -29.30 19.06 1.66
N ILE A 135 -29.00 19.07 2.96
CA ILE A 135 -29.20 17.90 3.83
C ILE A 135 -30.70 17.63 4.03
N GLN A 136 -31.50 18.66 4.26
CA GLN A 136 -32.95 18.53 4.46
C GLN A 136 -33.68 18.02 3.21
N ASP A 137 -33.31 18.50 2.02
CA ASP A 137 -33.91 18.10 0.76
C ASP A 137 -33.48 16.68 0.38
N GLU A 138 -32.22 16.32 0.55
CA GLU A 138 -31.70 14.97 0.27
C GLU A 138 -32.36 13.92 1.16
N PHE A 139 -32.54 14.22 2.45
CA PHE A 139 -33.18 13.30 3.37
C PHE A 139 -34.68 13.54 3.54
N ARG A 140 -35.30 14.52 2.89
CA ARG A 140 -36.72 14.89 3.13
C ARG A 140 -37.05 14.96 4.63
N CYS A 141 -36.31 15.78 5.36
CA CYS A 141 -36.39 15.91 6.82
C CYS A 141 -36.35 17.37 7.28
N CYS A 142 -36.83 17.64 8.49
CA CYS A 142 -36.81 18.95 9.13
C CYS A 142 -36.04 18.93 10.43
N GLY A 143 -35.13 19.90 10.58
CA GLY A 143 -34.33 20.10 11.79
C GLY A 143 -33.44 18.92 12.18
N LEU A 144 -32.52 19.16 13.13
CA LEU A 144 -31.57 18.13 13.52
C LEU A 144 -32.26 17.04 14.36
N ARG A 145 -32.58 17.34 15.63
CA ARG A 145 -33.15 16.35 16.55
C ARG A 145 -34.68 16.31 16.55
N SER A 146 -35.30 17.44 16.21
CA SER A 146 -36.75 17.63 16.11
C SER A 146 -37.04 18.46 14.85
N LEU A 147 -38.30 18.46 14.39
CA LEU A 147 -38.76 19.20 13.20
C LEU A 147 -38.43 20.70 13.28
N HIS A 148 -38.44 21.24 14.49
CA HIS A 148 -38.27 22.66 14.79
C HIS A 148 -36.82 23.00 15.24
N ASP A 149 -35.96 21.99 15.41
CA ASP A 149 -34.60 22.17 15.95
C ASP A 149 -33.65 22.62 14.85
N ARG A 150 -33.31 23.92 14.83
CA ARG A 150 -32.31 24.50 13.92
C ARG A 150 -32.60 24.16 12.45
N ALA A 151 -33.87 24.11 12.09
CA ALA A 151 -34.34 23.83 10.74
C ALA A 151 -34.15 25.04 9.81
N TRP A 152 -34.00 24.78 8.52
CA TRP A 152 -34.24 25.78 7.47
C TRP A 152 -35.65 25.58 6.89
N PRO A 153 -36.38 26.64 6.49
CA PRO A 153 -36.03 28.06 6.59
C PRO A 153 -35.82 28.56 8.02
N PHE A 154 -34.85 29.46 8.22
CA PHE A 154 -34.56 29.99 9.54
C PHE A 154 -35.70 30.87 10.04
N LYS A 155 -36.03 30.77 11.33
CA LYS A 155 -37.02 31.63 12.00
C LYS A 155 -36.72 33.11 11.77
N ASP A 156 -37.70 33.83 11.24
CA ASP A 156 -37.67 35.27 11.04
C ASP A 156 -39.02 35.89 11.51
N ARG A 157 -39.30 37.16 11.19
CA ARG A 157 -40.57 37.81 11.61
C ARG A 157 -41.80 37.28 10.86
N ASN A 158 -41.59 36.64 9.70
CA ASN A 158 -42.65 36.18 8.79
C ASN A 158 -42.86 34.66 8.86
N HIS A 159 -41.86 33.91 9.33
CA HIS A 159 -41.81 32.46 9.34
C HIS A 159 -41.50 31.95 10.76
N GLY A 160 -42.42 31.13 11.29
CA GLY A 160 -42.22 30.40 12.53
C GLY A 160 -41.17 29.30 12.41
N ASP A 161 -40.89 28.63 13.52
CA ASP A 161 -40.02 27.45 13.58
C ASP A 161 -40.62 26.20 12.89
N ASN A 162 -41.92 26.22 12.59
CA ASN A 162 -42.64 25.22 11.81
C ASN A 162 -42.65 25.49 10.29
N ALA A 163 -41.91 26.49 9.81
CA ALA A 163 -41.89 26.83 8.38
C ALA A 163 -41.43 25.65 7.50
N CYS A 164 -40.50 24.82 7.99
CA CYS A 164 -40.03 23.64 7.26
C CYS A 164 -41.14 22.62 7.01
N GLU A 165 -41.91 22.26 8.04
CA GLU A 165 -43.00 21.28 7.89
C GLU A 165 -44.15 21.82 7.04
N LEU A 166 -44.46 23.12 7.15
CA LEU A 166 -45.56 23.75 6.42
C LEU A 166 -45.22 23.99 4.94
N GLN A 167 -43.98 24.37 4.63
CA GLN A 167 -43.57 24.70 3.26
C GLN A 167 -43.05 23.49 2.48
N LEU A 168 -42.28 22.60 3.13
CA LEU A 168 -41.66 21.45 2.47
C LEU A 168 -42.43 20.13 2.72
N GLY A 169 -43.30 20.09 3.73
CA GLY A 169 -44.11 18.90 4.04
C GLY A 169 -43.34 17.76 4.68
N TYR A 170 -42.09 17.97 5.12
CA TYR A 170 -41.29 16.91 5.75
C TYR A 170 -41.68 16.73 7.22
N GLN A 171 -41.85 15.48 7.66
CA GLN A 171 -42.41 15.11 8.97
C GLN A 171 -41.45 14.27 9.82
N ARG A 172 -40.14 14.29 9.52
CA ARG A 172 -39.12 13.52 10.23
C ARG A 172 -37.89 14.37 10.56
N SER A 173 -37.16 14.01 11.61
CA SER A 173 -35.90 14.68 11.98
C SER A 173 -34.71 14.18 11.14
N CYS A 174 -33.73 15.05 10.88
CA CYS A 174 -32.58 14.74 10.03
C CYS A 174 -31.49 13.92 10.73
N PHE A 175 -31.43 13.95 12.05
CA PHE A 175 -30.33 13.33 12.79
C PHE A 175 -30.21 11.81 12.59
N GLY A 176 -31.34 11.10 12.60
CA GLY A 176 -31.40 9.66 12.34
C GLY A 176 -30.82 9.27 10.97
N PRO A 177 -31.43 9.73 9.85
CA PRO A 177 -30.95 9.39 8.51
C PRO A 177 -29.55 9.92 8.22
N TRP A 178 -29.21 11.12 8.68
CA TRP A 178 -27.88 11.71 8.46
C TRP A 178 -26.79 10.93 9.18
N ARG A 179 -27.03 10.48 10.43
CA ARG A 179 -26.11 9.59 11.15
C ARG A 179 -25.95 8.24 10.45
N ALA A 180 -27.06 7.62 10.03
CA ALA A 180 -26.99 6.33 9.34
C ALA A 180 -26.16 6.42 8.05
N HIS A 181 -26.28 7.54 7.33
CA HIS A 181 -25.50 7.79 6.12
C HIS A 181 -24.02 8.04 6.42
N GLN A 182 -23.71 8.77 7.50
CA GLN A 182 -22.35 8.92 8.02
C GLN A 182 -21.73 7.57 8.34
N GLN A 183 -22.43 6.73 9.08
CA GLN A 183 -21.95 5.41 9.47
C GLN A 183 -21.74 4.50 8.24
N SER A 184 -22.68 4.51 7.29
CA SER A 184 -22.54 3.77 6.04
C SER A 184 -21.33 4.22 5.23
N THR A 185 -21.10 5.53 5.15
CA THR A 185 -19.95 6.11 4.42
C THR A 185 -18.63 5.73 5.09
N SER A 186 -18.54 5.82 6.42
CA SER A 186 -17.36 5.37 7.17
C SER A 186 -17.08 3.88 6.96
N TRP A 187 -18.13 3.04 6.91
CA TRP A 187 -17.99 1.61 6.60
C TRP A 187 -17.44 1.37 5.19
N MET A 188 -17.87 2.14 4.20
CA MET A 188 -17.33 2.03 2.83
C MET A 188 -15.84 2.35 2.79
N VAL A 189 -15.41 3.42 3.46
CA VAL A 189 -13.99 3.80 3.57
C VAL A 189 -13.19 2.71 4.28
N PHE A 190 -13.69 2.22 5.42
CA PHE A 190 -13.05 1.17 6.19
C PHE A 190 -12.89 -0.11 5.36
N ALA A 191 -13.97 -0.56 4.72
CA ALA A 191 -13.96 -1.74 3.87
C ALA A 191 -12.98 -1.58 2.70
N ALA A 192 -12.97 -0.42 2.03
CA ALA A 192 -12.00 -0.14 0.96
C ALA A 192 -10.56 -0.25 1.45
N ALA A 193 -10.22 0.36 2.59
CA ALA A 193 -8.86 0.29 3.15
C ALA A 193 -8.47 -1.15 3.55
N VAL A 194 -9.39 -1.91 4.15
CA VAL A 194 -9.15 -3.30 4.54
C VAL A 194 -8.99 -4.22 3.33
N PHE A 195 -9.81 -4.06 2.28
CA PHE A 195 -9.68 -4.86 1.07
C PHE A 195 -8.34 -4.63 0.38
N VAL A 196 -7.87 -3.38 0.28
CA VAL A 196 -6.55 -3.09 -0.27
C VAL A 196 -5.45 -3.73 0.57
N LEU A 197 -5.51 -3.61 1.90
CA LEU A 197 -4.53 -4.23 2.80
C LEU A 197 -4.51 -5.75 2.66
N ALA A 198 -5.68 -6.40 2.66
CA ALA A 198 -5.82 -7.83 2.52
C ALA A 198 -5.30 -8.32 1.15
N ALA A 199 -5.69 -7.65 0.06
CA ALA A 199 -5.23 -7.96 -1.29
C ALA A 199 -3.71 -7.85 -1.41
N LYS A 200 -3.12 -6.81 -0.80
CA LYS A 200 -1.68 -6.59 -0.74
C LYS A 200 -0.95 -7.66 0.05
N ILE A 201 -1.42 -8.00 1.25
CA ILE A 201 -0.83 -9.06 2.08
C ILE A 201 -0.89 -10.41 1.37
N ALA A 202 -2.05 -10.74 0.79
CA ALA A 202 -2.23 -11.96 0.00
C ALA A 202 -1.24 -12.01 -1.18
N PHE A 203 -1.13 -10.92 -1.93
CA PHE A 203 -0.20 -10.84 -3.06
C PHE A 203 1.26 -11.06 -2.64
N VAL A 204 1.71 -10.41 -1.57
CA VAL A 204 3.10 -10.54 -1.07
C VAL A 204 3.37 -11.94 -0.53
N ARG A 205 2.50 -12.47 0.34
CA ARG A 205 2.68 -13.79 0.97
C ARG A 205 2.69 -14.92 -0.04
N LEU A 206 1.79 -14.87 -1.03
CA LEU A 206 1.65 -15.92 -2.03
C LEU A 206 2.69 -15.81 -3.15
N SER A 207 3.15 -14.58 -3.46
CA SER A 207 4.27 -14.39 -4.39
C SER A 207 5.61 -14.83 -3.79
N GLY A 208 5.81 -14.65 -2.48
CA GLY A 208 7.03 -15.08 -1.77
C GLY A 208 7.18 -16.60 -1.62
N HIS A 209 6.07 -17.35 -1.56
CA HIS A 209 6.11 -18.82 -1.48
C HIS A 209 6.65 -19.49 -2.76
N ARG A 210 6.62 -18.81 -3.91
CA ARG A 210 7.11 -19.36 -5.19
C ARG A 210 8.62 -19.21 -5.40
N THR A 211 9.34 -18.50 -4.52
CA THR A 211 10.77 -18.17 -4.74
C THR A 211 11.76 -19.00 -3.92
N SER A 212 11.34 -20.00 -3.14
CA SER A 212 12.20 -20.58 -2.10
C SER A 212 12.86 -21.95 -2.40
N TRP A 213 12.67 -22.58 -3.56
CA TRP A 213 13.23 -23.93 -3.78
C TRP A 213 13.58 -24.21 -5.24
N MET A 214 12.74 -23.83 -6.21
CA MET A 214 12.85 -24.37 -7.58
C MET A 214 13.91 -23.66 -8.46
N SER A 215 14.51 -22.57 -8.00
CA SER A 215 15.59 -21.88 -8.72
C SER A 215 17.01 -22.25 -8.27
N ALA A 216 17.16 -23.16 -7.28
CA ALA A 216 18.47 -23.59 -6.81
C ALA A 216 19.11 -24.71 -7.68
N GLN A 217 18.45 -25.13 -8.76
CA GLN A 217 18.89 -26.28 -9.57
C GLN A 217 19.40 -25.92 -10.98
N SER A 218 19.84 -24.67 -11.24
CA SER A 218 20.37 -24.32 -12.57
C SER A 218 21.71 -23.56 -12.60
N THR A 219 22.50 -23.60 -11.52
CA THR A 219 23.87 -23.06 -11.53
C THR A 219 24.88 -24.07 -10.99
N SER A 220 24.82 -25.30 -11.50
CA SER A 220 26.00 -26.16 -11.59
C SER A 220 26.43 -26.25 -13.05
N ARG A 221 26.90 -25.12 -13.61
CA ARG A 221 27.69 -25.13 -14.84
C ARG A 221 29.09 -24.67 -14.46
N ARG A 222 29.99 -25.65 -14.40
CA ARG A 222 31.42 -25.56 -14.10
C ARG A 222 32.05 -24.35 -14.83
N PRO A 223 32.92 -23.56 -14.18
CA PRO A 223 33.79 -22.66 -14.90
C PRO A 223 34.86 -23.49 -15.62
N ASP A 224 34.87 -23.43 -16.95
CA ASP A 224 35.91 -23.98 -17.81
C ASP A 224 37.23 -23.25 -17.51
N TYR A 225 38.29 -24.02 -17.28
CA TYR A 225 39.63 -23.51 -17.02
C TYR A 225 40.22 -23.00 -18.33
N GLN A 226 40.36 -21.68 -18.43
CA GLN A 226 40.99 -21.02 -19.57
C GLN A 226 42.50 -21.28 -19.53
N ARG A 227 42.95 -22.30 -20.28
CA ARG A 227 44.38 -22.63 -20.46
C ARG A 227 45.04 -21.49 -21.25
N ILE A 228 45.93 -20.76 -20.59
CA ILE A 228 46.78 -19.72 -21.20
C ILE A 228 47.91 -20.43 -21.94
N SER A 229 47.96 -20.33 -23.27
CA SER A 229 49.14 -20.69 -24.06
C SER A 229 50.19 -19.58 -23.95
N PRO A 230 51.48 -19.90 -23.75
CA PRO A 230 52.54 -18.89 -23.73
C PRO A 230 52.85 -18.41 -25.16
N PRO A 231 53.25 -17.14 -25.35
CA PRO A 231 53.63 -16.65 -26.67
C PRO A 231 55.01 -17.21 -27.06
N GLY A 232 55.09 -17.75 -28.27
CA GLY A 232 56.36 -18.09 -28.89
C GLY A 232 57.14 -16.82 -29.24
N VAL A 233 58.42 -16.82 -28.92
CA VAL A 233 59.41 -15.87 -29.46
C VAL A 233 60.58 -16.70 -29.99
N GLN A 234 60.83 -16.54 -31.29
CA GLN A 234 62.01 -16.99 -32.04
C GLN A 234 63.15 -15.97 -31.86
N ASP A 235 64.36 -16.48 -31.61
CA ASP A 235 65.65 -16.14 -32.27
C ASP A 235 66.78 -16.85 -31.50
N GLU A 236 67.45 -17.84 -32.10
CA GLU A 236 68.69 -17.75 -32.92
C GLU A 236 69.96 -17.48 -32.10
N GLY A 237 70.95 -18.39 -32.21
CA GLY A 237 72.37 -18.11 -31.96
C GLY A 237 73.15 -19.09 -31.05
N ASP A 238 73.72 -20.13 -31.66
CA ASP A 238 75.06 -20.76 -31.43
C ASP A 238 75.70 -20.77 -30.02
N ASN A 239 76.02 -21.95 -29.46
CA ASN A 239 77.23 -22.73 -29.81
C ASN A 239 77.55 -23.83 -28.74
N GLU A 240 77.85 -25.03 -29.25
CA GLU A 240 78.80 -26.06 -28.78
C GLU A 240 78.88 -26.62 -27.32
N ASN A 241 78.80 -27.96 -27.29
CA ASN A 241 79.57 -28.94 -26.51
C ASN A 241 79.21 -29.24 -25.04
N GLY A 242 78.83 -30.49 -24.76
CA GLY A 242 78.89 -31.07 -23.42
C GLY A 242 77.98 -32.28 -23.20
N VAL A 243 78.56 -33.38 -22.74
CA VAL A 243 78.01 -34.74 -22.65
C VAL A 243 77.37 -35.02 -21.26
N ALA A 244 76.36 -35.89 -21.27
CA ALA A 244 75.88 -36.81 -20.21
C ALA A 244 75.11 -36.32 -18.95
N GLU A 245 74.10 -37.14 -18.67
CA GLU A 245 73.61 -37.64 -17.37
C GLU A 245 72.88 -36.75 -16.34
N GLU A 246 71.63 -37.18 -16.10
CA GLU A 246 71.08 -37.55 -14.78
C GLU A 246 70.49 -36.47 -13.85
N ALA A 247 69.66 -36.97 -12.94
CA ALA A 247 69.11 -36.35 -11.73
C ALA A 247 67.72 -35.68 -11.82
N ARG A 248 66.74 -36.57 -11.82
CA ARG A 248 65.50 -36.54 -11.02
C ARG A 248 65.68 -35.81 -9.66
N ARG A 249 64.68 -34.97 -9.29
CA ARG A 249 64.47 -34.26 -8.00
C ARG A 249 65.42 -33.06 -7.82
N THR A 250 65.02 -31.86 -7.44
CA THR A 250 64.09 -31.34 -6.40
C THR A 250 63.67 -29.92 -6.83
N LEU A 251 62.56 -29.32 -6.36
CA LEU A 251 62.57 -28.42 -5.20
C LEU A 251 61.12 -27.96 -4.92
N LEU A 252 60.57 -28.36 -3.78
CA LEU A 252 59.45 -27.69 -3.10
C LEU A 252 60.07 -26.88 -1.95
N PRO A 253 59.69 -25.62 -1.72
CA PRO A 253 60.06 -24.92 -0.50
C PRO A 253 59.07 -25.27 0.63
N GLN A 254 59.61 -25.70 1.77
CA GLN A 254 58.94 -25.85 3.05
C GLN A 254 59.64 -24.96 4.07
N SER A 255 58.92 -24.02 4.67
CA SER A 255 59.15 -23.40 6.00
C SER A 255 58.16 -22.25 6.15
N SER A 256 57.57 -21.92 7.30
CA SER A 256 57.66 -22.42 8.66
C SER A 256 56.47 -21.80 9.41
N THR A 257 55.74 -22.58 10.20
CA THR A 257 54.69 -22.09 11.09
C THR A 257 55.27 -22.01 12.50
N GLU A 258 55.62 -20.81 12.97
CA GLU A 258 55.84 -20.57 14.40
C GLU A 258 55.68 -19.08 14.70
N TYR A 259 54.55 -18.70 15.31
CA TYR A 259 54.52 -17.51 16.16
C TYR A 259 53.70 -17.79 17.41
N ARG A 260 54.44 -17.65 18.50
CA ARG A 260 54.19 -17.85 19.92
C ARG A 260 53.17 -16.84 20.45
N ASN A 261 52.13 -17.33 21.13
CA ASN A 261 51.21 -16.51 21.90
C ASN A 261 51.73 -16.45 23.34
N ASP A 262 52.15 -15.27 23.75
CA ASP A 262 52.56 -14.95 25.12
C ASP A 262 51.73 -13.74 25.54
N TRP A 263 50.73 -13.96 26.40
CA TRP A 263 49.99 -12.92 27.11
C TRP A 263 49.77 -13.37 28.54
N GLU A 264 50.79 -13.10 29.35
CA GLU A 264 50.74 -13.15 30.80
C GLU A 264 50.13 -11.84 31.31
N ALA A 265 48.99 -11.94 32.01
CA ALA A 265 48.48 -10.89 32.88
C ALA A 265 47.72 -11.58 34.03
N ASP A 266 48.09 -11.18 35.24
CA ASP A 266 47.91 -11.88 36.50
C ASP A 266 46.47 -12.12 36.98
N HIS A 267 46.34 -13.15 37.81
CA HIS A 267 45.21 -13.45 38.68
C HIS A 267 45.04 -12.38 39.79
N VAL A 268 43.78 -12.04 40.13
CA VAL A 268 43.08 -12.22 41.42
C VAL A 268 41.71 -11.55 41.38
#